data_AF-A0A6A8QIE1-F1
#
_entry.id   AF-A0A6A8QIE1-F1
#
_cell.length_a   1.000
_cell.length_b   1.000
_cell.length_c   1.000
_cell.angle_alpha   90.00
_cell.angle_beta   90.00
_cell.angle_gamma   90.00
#
_symmetry.space_group_name_H-M   'P 1'
#
loop_
_entity.id
_entity.type
_entity.pdbx_description
1 polymer ?
#
loop_
_entity_poly.entity_id
_entity_poly.type
_entity_poly.pdbx_seq_one_letter_code
_entity_poly.pdbx_strand_id
1 'polypeptide(L)' 'MAEPASIFDPEDGTAKERAIAAAEALPEADDVSLDDVRRWLQSWGKPDELPPPPWK' A
#
# COMPACT_ATOMS: atom_id res chain seq x y z
N MET A 1 8.57 -11.59 -32.17
CA MET A 1 7.82 -11.57 -30.90
C MET A 1 8.57 -10.62 -29.98
N ALA A 2 7.88 -9.64 -29.39
CA ALA A 2 8.49 -8.75 -28.41
C ALA A 2 8.70 -9.51 -27.09
N GLU A 3 9.85 -9.31 -26.46
CA GLU A 3 10.22 -9.91 -25.20
C GLU A 3 9.34 -9.33 -24.08
N PRO A 4 8.86 -10.14 -23.10
CA PRO A 4 8.06 -9.61 -22.00
C PRO A 4 8.91 -8.66 -21.16
N ALA A 5 8.44 -7.43 -20.97
CA ALA A 5 9.10 -6.45 -20.13
C ALA A 5 9.38 -7.06 -18.73
N SER A 6 10.64 -6.98 -18.29
CA SER A 6 11.06 -7.48 -16.98
C SER A 6 10.36 -6.69 -15.88
N ILE A 7 9.74 -7.38 -14.93
CA ILE A 7 9.11 -6.76 -13.74
C ILE A 7 10.17 -6.10 -12.82
N PHE A 8 11.45 -6.44 -13.02
CA PHE A 8 12.59 -5.93 -12.28
C PHE A 8 13.44 -4.97 -13.13
N ASP A 9 12.78 -4.15 -13.94
CA ASP A 9 13.46 -3.01 -14.58
C ASP A 9 14.06 -2.12 -13.48
N PRO A 10 15.34 -1.70 -13.59
CA PRO A 10 16.02 -0.95 -12.54
C PRO A 10 15.20 0.29 -12.19
N GLU A 11 14.79 0.40 -10.93
CA GLU A 11 13.87 1.42 -10.41
C GLU A 11 13.96 2.73 -11.18
N ASP A 12 12.95 2.94 -12.03
CA ASP A 12 12.80 4.18 -12.78
C ASP A 12 12.75 5.32 -11.75
N GLY A 13 13.81 6.14 -11.67
CA GLY A 13 13.91 7.20 -10.64
C GLY A 13 12.69 8.12 -10.63
N THR A 14 12.04 8.26 -11.79
CA THR A 14 10.79 9.03 -11.93
C THR A 14 9.59 8.36 -11.25
N ALA A 15 9.58 7.04 -11.10
CA ALA A 15 8.55 6.32 -10.34
C ALA A 15 8.66 6.62 -8.85
N LYS A 16 9.90 6.67 -8.33
CA LYS A 16 10.14 7.06 -6.94
C LYS A 16 9.77 8.52 -6.66
N GLU A 17 10.17 9.43 -7.55
CA GLU A 17 9.81 10.86 -7.42
C GLU A 17 8.30 11.08 -7.48
N ARG A 18 7.60 10.39 -8.39
CA ARG A 18 6.14 10.44 -8.47
C ARG A 18 5.47 9.86 -7.22
N ALA A 19 6.00 8.78 -6.66
CA ALA A 19 5.47 8.18 -5.44
C ALA A 19 5.61 9.12 -4.23
N ILE A 20 6.75 9.81 -4.10
CA ILE A 20 6.96 10.80 -3.03
C ILE A 20 6.02 11.99 -3.20
N ALA A 21 5.96 12.58 -4.40
CA ALA A 21 5.07 13.72 -4.67
C ALA A 21 3.59 13.38 -4.45
N ALA A 22 3.18 12.15 -4.78
CA ALA A 22 1.83 11.66 -4.50
C ALA A 22 1.58 11.51 -3.00
N ALA A 23 2.55 11.01 -2.23
CA ALA A 23 2.44 10.87 -0.78
C ALA A 23 2.36 12.23 -0.07
N GLU A 24 3.15 13.22 -0.50
CA GLU A 24 3.12 14.58 0.06
C GLU A 24 1.82 15.33 -0.28
N ALA A 25 1.15 14.96 -1.37
CA ALA A 25 -0.13 15.52 -1.76
C ALA A 25 -1.33 14.88 -1.04
N LEU A 26 -1.11 13.82 -0.26
CA LEU A 26 -2.17 13.23 0.55
C LEU A 26 -2.56 14.20 1.67
N PRO A 27 -3.86 14.33 2.00
CA PRO A 27 -4.27 15.00 3.22
C PRO A 27 -3.61 14.32 4.42
N GLU A 28 -3.48 15.04 5.54
CA GLU A 28 -3.03 14.47 6.81
C GLU A 28 -3.81 13.18 7.06
N ALA A 29 -3.09 12.05 7.05
CA ALA A 29 -3.72 10.75 7.17
C ALA A 29 -4.11 10.55 8.63
N ASP A 30 -5.34 10.12 8.83
CA ASP A 30 -5.82 9.78 10.16
C ASP A 30 -4.97 8.66 10.78
N ASP A 31 -4.61 8.82 12.05
CA ASP A 31 -3.78 7.86 12.77
C ASP A 31 -4.52 6.52 12.92
N VAL A 32 -3.95 5.47 12.33
CA VAL A 32 -4.40 4.09 12.51
C VAL A 32 -3.34 3.30 13.26
N SER A 33 -3.76 2.57 14.29
CA SER A 33 -2.86 1.71 15.05
C SER A 33 -2.30 0.60 14.16
N LEU A 34 -0.97 0.43 14.18
CA LEU A 34 -0.29 -0.64 13.46
C LEU A 34 -0.79 -2.03 13.88
N ASP A 35 -1.20 -2.22 15.13
CA ASP A 35 -1.73 -3.49 15.61
C ASP A 35 -3.08 -3.82 14.97
N ASP A 36 -3.97 -2.82 14.86
CA ASP A 36 -5.28 -2.99 14.22
C ASP A 36 -5.14 -3.31 12.72
N VAL A 37 -4.25 -2.60 12.01
CA VAL A 37 -3.92 -2.91 10.61
C VAL A 37 -3.37 -4.33 10.49
N ARG A 38 -2.47 -4.73 11.38
CA ARG A 38 -1.88 -6.07 11.38
C ARG A 38 -2.93 -7.15 11.59
N ARG A 39 -3.82 -6.99 12.58
CA ARG A 39 -4.88 -7.95 12.88
C ARG A 39 -5.86 -8.06 11.71
N TRP A 40 -6.22 -6.94 11.10
CA TRP A 40 -7.04 -6.91 9.90
C TRP A 40 -6.40 -7.68 8.74
N LEU A 41 -5.15 -7.36 8.37
CA LEU A 41 -4.44 -8.05 7.29
C LEU A 41 -4.29 -9.56 7.53
N GLN A 42 -4.09 -9.96 8.80
CA GLN A 42 -3.98 -11.37 9.18
C GLN A 42 -5.32 -12.12 9.15
N SER A 43 -6.44 -11.40 9.13
CA SER A 43 -7.79 -11.97 9.09
C SER A 43 -8.28 -12.26 7.67
N TRP A 44 -7.61 -11.73 6.64
CA TRP A 44 -8.02 -11.89 5.24
C TRP A 44 -8.12 -13.37 4.82
N GLY A 45 -9.23 -13.72 4.20
CA GLY A 45 -9.52 -15.08 3.72
C GLY A 45 -9.84 -16.08 4.84
N LYS A 46 -10.06 -15.61 6.08
CA LYS A 46 -10.49 -16.46 7.20
C LYS A 46 -11.98 -16.28 7.48
N PRO A 47 -12.65 -17.26 8.11
CA PRO A 47 -14.06 -17.14 8.51
C PRO A 47 -14.32 -15.97 9.48
N ASP A 48 -13.29 -15.54 10.21
CA ASP A 48 -13.33 -14.42 11.16
C ASP A 48 -12.65 -13.18 10.56
N GLU A 49 -12.90 -12.91 9.27
CA GLU A 49 -12.36 -11.74 8.61
C GLU A 49 -12.85 -10.46 9.30
N LEU A 50 -11.90 -9.66 9.78
CA LEU A 50 -12.18 -8.42 10.49
C LEU A 50 -12.47 -7.32 9.48
N PRO A 51 -13.33 -6.34 9.83
CA PRO A 51 -13.50 -5.15 9.02
C PRO A 51 -12.20 -4.32 8.96
N PRO A 52 -11.99 -3.52 7.90
CA PRO A 52 -10.88 -2.59 7.85
C PRO A 52 -10.93 -1.62 9.05
N PRO A 53 -9.78 -1.27 9.62
CA PRO A 53 -9.73 -0.35 10.74
C PRO A 53 -10.24 1.03 10.32
N PRO A 54 -10.93 1.78 11.21
CA PRO A 54 -11.44 3.10 10.88
C PRO A 54 -10.27 4.06 10.63
N TRP A 55 -10.19 4.58 9.40
CA TRP A 55 -9.40 5.76 9.07
C TRP A 55 -10.24 6.97 9.52
N LYS A 56 -9.73 7.73 10.48
CA LYS A 56 -10.54 8.42 11.49
C LYS A 56 -10.32 9.93 11.58
#